data_AF-A0A131YA51-F1
#
_entry.id   AF-A0A131YA51-F1
#
_cell.length_a   1.000
_cell.length_b   1.000
_cell.length_c   1.000
_cell.angle_alpha   90.00
_cell.angle_beta   90.00
_cell.angle_gamma   90.00
#
_symmetry.space_group_name_H-M   'P 1'
#
loop_
_entity.id
_entity.type
_entity.pdbx_description
1 polymer ?
#
loop_
_entity_poly.entity_id
_entity_poly.type
_entity_poly.pdbx_seq_one_letter_code
_entity_poly.pdbx_strand_id
1 'polypeptide(L)'
;EEMLDCSEMAKDLRRGLKRLRAIECTQSPAKVNPATLVDIGNSVLVNEAALMRVKEKDKRPGPFARALLGLVFSEEELAGRSLTGRKSNAHKDAAAKEALDPVRLNAIIAHTIREYGNVEKQV
;
A
#
# COMPACT_ATOMS: atom_id res chain seq x y z
N GLU A 1 52.47 21.56 5.87
CA GLU A 1 51.06 21.58 6.34
C GLU A 1 50.21 22.12 5.21
N GLU A 2 49.33 21.30 4.63
CA GLU A 2 48.40 21.75 3.60
C GLU A 2 47.28 22.54 4.30
N MET A 3 47.30 23.87 4.16
CA MET A 3 46.23 24.74 4.61
C MET A 3 44.97 24.40 3.82
N LEU A 4 44.05 23.66 4.44
CA LEU A 4 42.70 23.47 3.94
C LEU A 4 42.06 24.83 3.72
N ASP A 5 41.85 25.20 2.45
CA ASP A 5 41.26 26.48 2.08
C ASP A 5 39.76 26.47 2.43
N CYS A 6 39.45 26.99 3.62
CA CYS A 6 38.09 27.17 4.11
C CYS A 6 37.19 27.98 3.15
N SER A 7 37.79 28.77 2.25
CA SER A 7 37.06 29.53 1.23
C SER A 7 36.42 28.63 0.17
N GLU A 8 37.15 27.60 -0.29
CA GLU A 8 36.64 26.64 -1.28
C GLU A 8 35.48 25.82 -0.69
N MET A 9 35.66 25.31 0.53
CA MET A 9 34.59 24.58 1.23
C MET A 9 33.33 25.43 1.45
N ALA A 10 33.48 26.71 1.77
CA ALA A 10 32.35 27.62 1.93
C ALA A 10 31.60 27.87 0.61
N LYS A 11 32.30 27.92 -0.52
CA LYS A 11 31.68 28.06 -1.85
C LYS A 11 30.91 26.80 -2.23
N ASP A 12 31.48 25.62 -1.98
CA ASP A 12 30.81 24.35 -2.25
C ASP A 12 29.56 24.15 -1.39
N LEU A 13 29.63 24.52 -0.12
CA LEU A 13 28.46 24.48 0.77
C LEU A 13 27.33 25.40 0.26
N ARG A 14 27.68 26.64 -0.13
CA ARG A 14 26.71 27.59 -0.71
C ARG A 14 26.10 27.07 -2.02
N ARG A 15 26.89 26.39 -2.84
CA ARG A 15 26.43 25.77 -4.09
C ARG A 15 25.50 24.59 -3.82
N GLY A 16 25.82 23.76 -2.82
CA GLY A 16 24.98 22.68 -2.33
C GLY A 16 23.64 23.18 -1.81
N LEU A 17 23.64 24.20 -0.95
CA LEU A 17 22.42 24.81 -0.41
C LEU A 17 21.53 25.43 -1.49
N LYS A 18 22.11 26.05 -2.53
CA LYS A 18 21.33 26.56 -3.68
C LYS A 18 20.68 25.43 -4.49
N ARG A 19 21.36 24.29 -4.66
CA ARG A 19 20.80 23.12 -5.34
C ARG A 19 19.68 22.47 -4.52
N LEU A 20 19.88 22.33 -3.21
CA LEU A 20 18.84 21.83 -2.30
C LEU A 20 17.62 22.73 -2.31
N ARG A 21 17.78 24.06 -2.26
CA ARG A 21 16.65 24.99 -2.36
C ARG A 21 15.92 24.89 -3.70
N ALA A 22 16.62 24.63 -4.81
CA ALA A 22 15.99 24.40 -6.11
C ALA A 22 15.20 23.08 -6.14
N ILE A 23 15.68 22.05 -5.45
CA ILE A 23 14.97 20.77 -5.28
C ILE A 23 13.77 20.94 -4.35
N GLU A 24 13.88 21.70 -3.26
CA GLU A 24 12.75 22.02 -2.37
C GLU A 24 11.68 22.87 -3.06
N CYS A 25 12.05 23.64 -4.10
CA CYS A 25 11.09 24.44 -4.86
C CYS A 25 10.33 23.61 -5.91
N THR A 26 10.92 22.51 -6.41
CA THR A 26 10.23 21.54 -7.27
C THR A 26 9.50 20.45 -6.48
N GLN A 27 9.99 20.14 -5.29
CA GLN A 27 9.31 19.34 -4.28
C GLN A 27 8.43 20.27 -3.45
N SER A 28 7.29 20.68 -4.02
CA SER A 28 6.16 21.13 -3.19
C SER A 28 6.07 20.16 -2.00
N PRO A 29 5.98 20.62 -0.74
CA PRO A 29 5.76 19.73 0.39
C PRO A 29 4.58 18.87 -0.03
N ALA A 30 4.78 17.55 -0.13
CA ALA A 30 3.77 16.63 -0.60
C ALA A 30 2.48 17.07 0.06
N LYS A 31 1.54 17.59 -0.74
CA LYS A 31 0.31 18.17 -0.23
C LYS A 31 -0.38 16.99 0.41
N VAL A 32 -0.16 16.80 1.71
CA VAL A 32 -0.80 15.78 2.51
C VAL A 32 -2.23 16.28 2.62
N ASN A 33 -2.98 16.12 1.54
CA ASN A 33 -4.41 16.10 1.63
C ASN A 33 -4.69 15.03 2.68
N PRO A 34 -5.41 15.35 3.77
CA PRO A 34 -5.78 14.32 4.74
C PRO A 34 -6.42 13.21 3.92
N ALA A 35 -5.83 12.02 3.98
CA ALA A 35 -6.34 10.89 3.24
C ALA A 35 -7.77 10.68 3.71
N THR A 36 -8.75 11.02 2.88
CA THR A 36 -10.14 10.73 3.19
C THR A 36 -10.23 9.22 3.31
N LEU A 37 -10.53 8.74 4.51
CA LEU A 37 -10.70 7.33 4.79
C LEU A 37 -12.17 6.99 4.58
N VAL A 38 -12.42 5.98 3.76
CA VAL A 38 -13.74 5.45 3.48
C VAL A 38 -13.84 4.06 4.11
N ASP A 39 -14.94 3.80 4.80
CA ASP A 39 -15.25 2.48 5.33
C ASP A 39 -15.76 1.57 4.22
N ILE A 40 -15.03 0.48 3.96
CA ILE A 40 -15.43 -0.56 3.00
C ILE A 40 -16.36 -1.61 3.63
N GLY A 41 -16.51 -1.61 4.96
CA GLY A 41 -17.30 -2.55 5.73
C GLY A 41 -16.54 -3.08 6.95
N ASN A 42 -17.26 -3.49 8.00
CA ASN A 42 -16.70 -3.98 9.26
C ASN A 42 -15.67 -3.04 9.91
N SER A 43 -15.86 -1.72 9.78
CA SER A 43 -14.94 -0.68 10.29
C SER A 43 -13.55 -0.72 9.65
N VAL A 44 -13.42 -1.28 8.44
CA VAL A 44 -12.16 -1.32 7.70
C VAL A 44 -12.06 -0.06 6.85
N LEU A 45 -11.13 0.80 7.23
CA LEU A 45 -10.91 2.09 6.59
C LEU A 45 -9.82 1.98 5.52
N VAL A 46 -10.12 2.45 4.31
CA VAL A 46 -9.17 2.54 3.20
C VAL A 46 -9.12 3.96 2.64
N ASN A 47 -7.99 4.33 2.03
CA ASN A 47 -7.84 5.62 1.38
C ASN A 47 -8.75 5.72 0.14
N GLU A 48 -9.64 6.71 0.13
CA GLU A 48 -10.62 6.96 -0.93
C GLU A 48 -9.95 7.13 -2.30
N ALA A 49 -8.86 7.91 -2.37
CA ALA A 49 -8.17 8.17 -3.62
C ALA A 49 -7.45 6.92 -4.15
N ALA A 50 -7.08 5.99 -3.27
CA ALA A 50 -6.54 4.69 -3.69
C ALA A 50 -7.66 3.76 -4.18
N LEU A 51 -8.79 3.72 -3.45
CA LEU A 51 -9.96 2.93 -3.82
C LEU A 51 -10.52 3.34 -5.18
N MET A 52 -10.66 4.64 -5.43
CA MET A 52 -11.13 5.18 -6.72
C MET A 52 -10.20 4.78 -7.87
N ARG A 53 -8.88 4.88 -7.67
CA ARG A 53 -7.88 4.47 -8.67
C ARG A 53 -7.97 2.97 -9.00
N VAL A 54 -8.17 2.14 -7.98
CA VAL A 54 -8.36 0.69 -8.17
C VAL A 54 -9.66 0.42 -8.93
N LYS A 55 -10.75 1.10 -8.58
CA LYS A 55 -12.04 0.96 -9.27
C LYS A 55 -11.99 1.38 -10.75
N GLU A 56 -11.24 2.42 -11.08
CA GLU A 56 -11.05 2.86 -12.47
C GLU A 56 -10.17 1.89 -13.27
N LYS A 57 -9.12 1.36 -12.64
CA LYS A 57 -8.14 0.48 -13.29
C LYS A 57 -8.70 -0.93 -13.51
N ASP A 58 -9.30 -1.50 -12.48
CA ASP A 58 -9.68 -2.92 -12.45
C ASP A 58 -11.20 -3.06 -12.54
N LYS A 59 -11.71 -3.35 -13.74
CA LYS A 59 -13.15 -3.53 -14.02
C LYS A 59 -13.66 -4.96 -13.78
N ARG A 60 -12.79 -5.86 -13.31
CA ARG A 60 -13.11 -7.27 -13.09
C ARG A 60 -12.96 -7.58 -11.59
N PRO A 61 -13.79 -8.49 -11.05
CA PRO A 61 -13.84 -8.74 -9.61
C PRO A 61 -12.53 -9.28 -9.04
N GLY A 62 -11.87 -10.24 -9.71
CA GLY A 62 -10.62 -10.83 -9.23
C GLY A 62 -9.46 -9.82 -9.14
N PRO A 63 -9.11 -9.08 -10.22
CA PRO A 63 -8.09 -8.04 -10.16
C PRO A 63 -8.40 -6.94 -9.15
N PHE A 64 -9.67 -6.52 -9.07
CA PHE A 64 -10.12 -5.52 -8.09
C PHE A 64 -9.91 -6.00 -6.65
N ALA A 65 -10.34 -7.24 -6.32
CA ALA A 65 -10.14 -7.84 -5.01
C ALA A 65 -8.66 -7.94 -4.63
N ARG A 66 -7.81 -8.34 -5.59
CA ARG A 66 -6.36 -8.44 -5.38
C ARG A 66 -5.72 -7.07 -5.12
N ALA A 67 -6.16 -6.04 -5.83
CA ALA A 67 -5.71 -4.67 -5.58
C ALA A 67 -6.20 -4.17 -4.22
N LEU A 68 -7.44 -4.49 -3.82
CA LEU A 68 -8.00 -4.12 -2.53
C LEU A 68 -7.28 -4.82 -1.36
N LEU A 69 -6.86 -6.07 -1.53
CA LEU A 69 -6.00 -6.78 -0.57
C LEU A 69 -4.69 -6.02 -0.31
N GLY A 70 -4.07 -5.46 -1.34
CA GLY A 70 -2.85 -4.65 -1.20
C GLY A 70 -3.08 -3.27 -0.56
N LEU A 71 -4.32 -2.81 -0.45
CA LEU A 71 -4.67 -1.58 0.27
C LEU A 71 -4.98 -1.83 1.74
N VAL A 72 -5.50 -3.01 2.09
CA VAL A 72 -5.94 -3.36 3.45
C VAL A 72 -4.86 -4.09 4.25
N PHE A 73 -4.02 -4.88 3.57
CA PHE A 73 -2.93 -5.66 4.17
C PHE A 73 -1.58 -5.16 3.67
N SER A 74 -0.57 -5.21 4.55
CA SER A 74 0.80 -4.95 4.12
C SER A 74 1.33 -6.09 3.25
N GLU A 75 2.34 -5.80 2.43
CA GLU A 75 2.98 -6.82 1.58
C GLU A 75 3.60 -7.95 2.42
N GLU A 76 4.12 -7.62 3.60
CA GLU A 76 4.66 -8.57 4.57
C GLU A 76 3.58 -9.50 5.13
N GLU A 77 2.39 -8.96 5.47
CA GLU A 77 1.25 -9.76 5.92
C GLU A 77 0.78 -10.71 4.82
N LEU A 78 0.72 -10.26 3.56
CA LEU A 78 0.28 -11.08 2.44
C LEU A 78 1.28 -12.20 2.05
N ALA A 79 2.58 -11.96 2.20
CA ALA A 79 3.59 -12.98 1.93
C ALA A 79 3.68 -14.05 3.03
N GLY A 80 3.55 -13.61 4.29
CA GLY A 80 3.70 -14.45 5.47
C GLY A 80 2.44 -15.23 5.85
N ARG A 81 1.25 -14.74 5.51
CA ARG A 81 -0.04 -15.33 5.90
C ARG A 81 -0.72 -16.07 4.74
N SER A 82 -1.72 -16.86 5.09
CA SER A 82 -2.56 -17.59 4.16
C SER A 82 -4.02 -17.22 4.35
N LEU A 83 -4.84 -17.51 3.35
CA LEU A 83 -6.26 -17.15 3.36
C LEU A 83 -7.06 -17.89 4.46
N THR A 84 -6.70 -19.13 4.78
CA THR A 84 -7.45 -19.98 5.73
C THR A 84 -6.64 -20.47 6.93
N GLY A 85 -5.34 -20.21 6.97
CA GLY A 85 -4.45 -20.78 8.00
C GLY A 85 -4.24 -22.29 7.88
N ARG A 86 -4.80 -22.94 6.86
CA ARG A 86 -4.73 -24.40 6.70
C ARG A 86 -3.49 -24.82 5.94
N LYS A 87 -2.93 -25.97 6.32
CA LYS A 87 -1.86 -26.62 5.54
C LYS A 87 -2.36 -27.02 4.17
N SER A 88 -1.47 -26.91 3.18
CA SER A 88 -1.71 -27.48 1.87
C SER A 88 -1.71 -29.01 1.96
N ASN A 89 -2.76 -29.65 1.43
CA ASN A 89 -2.84 -31.11 1.37
C ASN A 89 -1.68 -31.74 0.55
N ALA A 90 -1.11 -30.96 -0.38
CA ALA A 90 0.01 -31.39 -1.23
C ALA A 90 1.38 -31.26 -0.53
N HIS A 91 1.50 -30.39 0.48
CA HIS A 91 2.76 -30.13 1.19
C HIS A 91 2.55 -30.27 2.70
N LYS A 92 2.38 -31.52 3.16
CA LYS A 92 2.09 -31.84 4.56
C LYS A 92 3.24 -31.50 5.51
N ASP A 93 4.47 -31.51 4.99
CA ASP A 93 5.70 -31.25 5.75
C ASP A 93 5.97 -29.76 5.98
N ALA A 94 5.30 -28.88 5.22
CA ALA A 94 5.42 -27.45 5.42
C ALA A 94 4.63 -26.98 6.66
N ALA A 95 5.19 -26.00 7.38
CA ALA A 95 4.49 -25.33 8.47
C ALA A 95 3.25 -24.59 7.92
N ALA A 96 2.15 -24.62 8.67
CA ALA A 96 0.97 -23.84 8.31
C ALA A 96 1.31 -22.36 8.48
N LYS A 97 1.01 -21.55 7.46
CA LYS A 97 1.06 -20.09 7.58
C LYS A 97 -0.12 -19.62 8.44
N GLU A 98 0.06 -18.54 9.20
CA GLU A 98 -1.04 -17.92 9.94
C GLU A 98 -2.18 -17.52 9.01
N ALA A 99 -3.41 -17.50 9.52
CA ALA A 99 -4.56 -17.00 8.75
C ALA A 99 -4.50 -15.46 8.66
N LEU A 100 -4.93 -14.91 7.52
CA LEU A 100 -5.28 -13.50 7.42
C LEU A 100 -6.43 -13.19 8.36
N ASP A 101 -6.50 -11.93 8.80
CA ASP A 101 -7.58 -11.46 9.66
C ASP A 101 -8.92 -11.65 8.95
N PRO A 102 -9.80 -12.54 9.46
CA PRO A 102 -11.04 -12.89 8.79
C PRO A 102 -12.01 -11.71 8.73
N VAL A 103 -11.94 -10.75 9.67
CA VAL A 103 -12.82 -9.58 9.68
C VAL A 103 -12.48 -8.66 8.51
N ARG A 104 -11.19 -8.38 8.33
CA ARG A 104 -10.67 -7.58 7.19
C ARG A 104 -10.91 -8.28 5.87
N LEU A 105 -10.70 -9.60 5.79
CA LEU A 105 -10.95 -10.37 4.57
C LEU A 105 -12.44 -10.35 4.18
N ASN A 106 -13.34 -10.56 5.15
CA ASN A 106 -14.78 -10.53 4.92
C ASN A 106 -15.27 -9.15 4.48
N ALA A 107 -14.66 -8.06 4.98
CA ALA A 107 -14.97 -6.71 4.51
C ALA A 107 -14.65 -6.54 3.01
N ILE A 108 -13.48 -7.02 2.58
CA ILE A 108 -13.05 -6.99 1.17
C ILE A 108 -14.00 -7.81 0.29
N ILE A 109 -14.39 -9.00 0.74
CA ILE A 109 -15.30 -9.88 0.01
C ILE A 109 -16.68 -9.23 -0.11
N ALA A 110 -17.24 -8.75 1.00
CA ALA A 110 -18.53 -8.07 1.00
C ALA A 110 -18.52 -6.82 0.12
N HIS A 111 -17.44 -6.03 0.16
CA HIS A 111 -17.28 -4.85 -0.69
C HIS A 111 -17.21 -5.22 -2.17
N THR A 112 -16.44 -6.25 -2.52
CA THR A 112 -16.32 -6.69 -3.92
C THR A 112 -17.62 -7.27 -4.46
N ILE A 113 -18.36 -8.03 -3.65
CA ILE A 113 -19.69 -8.55 -4.00
C ILE A 113 -20.69 -7.40 -4.20
N ARG A 114 -20.64 -6.37 -3.36
CA ARG A 114 -21.50 -5.19 -3.51
C ARG A 114 -21.25 -4.44 -4.82
N GLU A 115 -19.99 -4.37 -5.26
CA GLU A 115 -19.61 -3.65 -6.49
C GLU A 115 -19.84 -4.47 -7.77
N TYR A 116 -19.60 -5.78 -7.75
CA TYR A 116 -19.61 -6.64 -8.95
C TYR A 116 -20.74 -7.68 -8.99
N GLY A 117 -21.57 -7.76 -7.95
CA GLY A 117 -22.62 -8.76 -7.82
C GLY A 117 -22.09 -10.09 -7.28
N ASN A 118 -22.76 -11.20 -7.61
CA ASN A 118 -22.52 -12.50 -6.97
C ASN A 118 -21.23 -13.19 -7.49
N VAL A 119 -20.08 -12.66 -7.07
CA VAL A 119 -18.72 -13.08 -7.48
C VAL A 119 -17.94 -13.75 -6.36
N GLU A 120 -18.61 -14.23 -5.30
CA GLU A 120 -18.00 -14.75 -4.06
C GLU A 120 -16.93 -15.84 -4.29
N LYS A 121 -17.05 -16.64 -5.36
CA LYS A 121 -16.07 -17.69 -5.69
C LYS A 121 -14.84 -17.19 -6.45
N GLN A 122 -14.86 -15.96 -6.96
CA GLN A 122 -13.77 -15.35 -7.76
C GLN A 122 -12.88 -14.40 -6.94
N VAL A 123 -13.36 -14.02 -5.75
CA VAL A 123 -12.73 -13.11 -4.80
C VAL A 123 -12.05 -13.94 -3.72
#